data_AF-A0A7X9UG69-F1
#
_entry.id   AF-A0A7X9UG69-F1
#
_cell.length_a   1.000
_cell.length_b   1.000
_cell.length_c   1.000
_cell.angle_alpha   90.00
_cell.angle_beta   90.00
_cell.angle_gamma   90.00
#
_symmetry.space_group_name_H-M   'P 1'
#
loop_
_entity.id
_entity.type
_entity.pdbx_description
1 polymer ?
#
loop_
_entity_poly.entity_id
_entity_poly.type
_entity_poly.pdbx_seq_one_letter_code
_entity_poly.pdbx_strand_id
1 'polypeptide(L)'
;MGVDALQRSQPLRSKWLKTKILLNNSAIKPFIPDTQRFSQSNLKSMLGKYRMVYIKPEIGTFGMGVIKAEMDNHHHFAYQIHQKRQTFNSFESFHRSLTHHVKHKSYLIQRGIHLLQHNNRRFDIRVMVQLNPRQKWEATGVIGRLGHPKKIVTNYHSGAKPMSIHTLLKSHVSDNRINELIQEMNRLGIDIARHMSKKYTRLKSIGVDIGLDRSLTPWIIEVNAKPDPYIFNQLKDKTMYRKVIRYDRQNKP
;
A
#
# COMPACT_ATOMS: atom_id res chain seq x y z
N MET A 1 33.14 14.13 9.98
CA MET A 1 32.06 13.47 10.75
C MET A 1 30.77 13.57 9.93
N GLY A 2 30.61 12.62 9.00
CA GLY A 2 29.80 12.80 7.80
C GLY A 2 28.31 12.45 7.95
N VAL A 3 27.57 12.97 6.98
CA VAL A 3 26.17 12.70 6.56
C VAL A 3 25.57 11.30 6.81
N ASP A 4 26.38 10.28 7.10
CA ASP A 4 25.95 8.90 7.39
C ASP A 4 25.27 8.70 8.74
N ALA A 5 25.58 9.51 9.76
CA ALA A 5 25.00 9.34 11.10
C ALA A 5 23.52 9.75 11.16
N LEU A 6 23.14 10.81 10.42
CA LEU A 6 21.75 11.29 10.32
C LEU A 6 20.85 10.34 9.50
N GLN A 7 21.43 9.50 8.65
CA GLN A 7 20.68 8.52 7.86
C GLN A 7 20.27 7.27 8.64
N ARG A 8 20.76 7.06 9.87
CA ARG A 8 20.51 5.84 10.66
C ARG A 8 19.22 5.88 11.50
N SER A 9 18.58 7.04 11.69
CA SER A 9 17.41 7.19 12.58
C SER A 9 16.08 7.51 11.87
N GLN A 10 16.10 8.05 10.66
CA GLN A 10 14.91 8.53 9.93
C GLN A 10 14.50 7.81 8.59
N PRO A 11 15.21 6.81 8.02
CA PRO A 11 15.02 6.40 6.62
C PRO A 11 13.87 5.40 6.37
N LEU A 12 13.23 4.87 7.41
CA LEU A 12 12.20 3.82 7.28
C LEU A 12 10.80 4.38 6.96
N ARG A 13 10.59 5.69 7.12
CA ARG A 13 9.27 6.34 6.97
C ARG A 13 8.98 6.82 5.55
N SER A 14 9.99 7.27 4.80
CA SER A 14 9.79 7.77 3.43
C SER A 14 9.29 6.67 2.50
N LYS A 15 8.11 6.88 1.92
CA LYS A 15 7.55 6.01 0.87
C LYS A 15 8.42 6.01 -0.39
N TRP A 16 9.06 7.15 -0.71
CA TRP A 16 9.92 7.28 -1.88
C TRP A 16 11.18 6.42 -1.76
N LEU A 17 11.89 6.51 -0.62
CA LEU A 17 13.10 5.73 -0.40
C LEU A 17 12.82 4.23 -0.44
N LYS A 18 11.73 3.78 0.20
CA LYS A 18 11.29 2.37 0.12
C LYS A 18 11.02 1.96 -1.33
N THR A 19 10.27 2.77 -2.08
CA THR A 19 9.98 2.50 -3.50
C THR A 19 11.27 2.37 -4.32
N LYS A 20 12.22 3.30 -4.17
CA LYS A 20 13.52 3.26 -4.86
C LYS A 20 14.33 2.01 -4.52
N ILE A 21 14.30 1.54 -3.28
CA ILE A 21 14.98 0.31 -2.87
C ILE A 21 14.36 -0.90 -3.58
N LEU A 22 13.03 -1.00 -3.58
CA LEU A 22 12.33 -2.14 -4.18
C LEU A 22 12.47 -2.18 -5.71
N LEU A 23 12.55 -1.01 -6.37
CA LEU A 23 12.78 -0.90 -7.82
C LEU A 23 14.15 -1.46 -8.26
N ASN A 24 15.11 -1.65 -7.34
CA ASN A 24 16.42 -2.23 -7.64
C ASN A 24 16.41 -3.77 -7.64
N ASN A 25 15.25 -4.41 -7.49
CA ASN A 25 15.10 -5.85 -7.57
C ASN A 25 14.20 -6.22 -8.75
N SER A 26 14.73 -6.96 -9.73
CA SER A 26 14.02 -7.33 -10.96
C SER A 26 12.80 -8.22 -10.72
N ALA A 27 12.80 -9.03 -9.66
CA ALA A 27 11.65 -9.88 -9.31
C ALA A 27 10.53 -9.10 -8.61
N ILE A 28 10.85 -8.00 -7.90
CA ILE A 28 9.85 -7.18 -7.18
C ILE A 28 9.32 -6.03 -8.05
N LYS A 29 10.19 -5.42 -8.86
CA LYS A 29 9.91 -4.25 -9.70
C LYS A 29 8.60 -4.34 -10.51
N PRO A 30 8.24 -5.47 -11.15
CA PRO A 30 7.01 -5.58 -11.93
C PRO A 30 5.73 -5.32 -11.13
N PHE A 31 5.76 -5.54 -9.81
CA PHE A 31 4.61 -5.39 -8.92
C PHE A 31 4.52 -3.99 -8.29
N ILE A 32 5.44 -3.08 -8.61
CA ILE A 32 5.44 -1.70 -8.09
C ILE A 32 4.72 -0.81 -9.10
N PRO A 33 3.59 -0.17 -8.72
CA PRO A 33 2.96 0.79 -9.60
C PRO A 33 3.91 1.96 -9.90
N ASP A 34 3.93 2.42 -11.14
CA ASP A 34 4.71 3.59 -11.55
C ASP A 34 4.46 4.76 -10.58
N THR A 35 5.54 5.34 -10.07
CA THR A 35 5.52 6.31 -8.99
C THR A 35 6.53 7.41 -9.28
N GLN A 36 6.09 8.67 -9.22
CA GLN A 36 6.90 9.86 -9.42
C GLN A 36 6.74 10.83 -8.25
N ARG A 37 7.67 11.77 -8.09
CA ARG A 37 7.48 12.90 -7.17
C ARG A 37 6.43 13.85 -7.73
N PHE A 38 5.66 14.46 -6.85
CA PHE A 38 4.64 15.42 -7.24
C PHE A 38 5.26 16.66 -7.87
N SER A 39 4.83 16.96 -9.09
CA SER A 39 5.01 18.23 -9.79
C SER A 39 3.83 18.42 -10.72
N GLN A 40 3.58 19.64 -11.19
CA GLN A 40 2.52 19.90 -12.16
C GLN A 40 2.70 19.07 -13.43
N SER A 41 3.93 19.01 -13.95
CA SER A 41 4.28 18.26 -15.16
C SER A 41 4.07 16.75 -14.98
N ASN A 42 4.55 16.18 -13.87
CA ASN A 42 4.37 14.75 -13.57
C ASN A 42 2.90 14.42 -13.36
N LEU A 43 2.12 15.29 -12.70
CA LEU A 43 0.68 15.09 -12.51
C LEU A 43 -0.05 15.04 -13.85
N LYS A 44 0.21 16.01 -14.74
CA LYS A 44 -0.38 16.04 -16.09
C LYS A 44 -0.01 14.80 -16.89
N SER A 45 1.27 14.45 -16.92
CA SER A 45 1.79 13.28 -17.64
C SER A 45 1.20 11.96 -17.12
N MET A 46 1.21 11.75 -15.80
CA MET A 46 0.70 10.51 -15.21
C MET A 46 -0.83 10.39 -15.34
N LEU A 47 -1.59 11.48 -15.25
CA LEU A 47 -3.03 11.47 -15.55
C LEU A 47 -3.29 11.14 -17.02
N GLY A 48 -2.52 11.73 -17.95
CA GLY A 48 -2.60 11.41 -19.38
C GLY A 48 -2.36 9.93 -19.65
N LYS A 49 -1.35 9.35 -19.00
CA LYS A 49 -0.95 7.94 -19.17
C LYS A 49 -1.90 6.94 -18.52
N TYR A 50 -2.36 7.22 -17.30
CA TYR A 50 -3.07 6.23 -16.48
C TYR A 50 -4.54 6.51 -16.22
N ARG A 51 -5.02 7.73 -16.51
CA ARG A 51 -6.37 8.25 -16.23
C ARG A 51 -6.77 8.30 -14.75
N MET A 52 -6.18 7.49 -13.89
CA MET A 52 -6.37 7.50 -12.44
C MET A 52 -5.01 7.43 -11.74
N VAL A 53 -4.78 8.31 -10.78
CA VAL A 53 -3.58 8.34 -9.95
C VAL A 53 -3.93 8.58 -8.48
N TYR A 54 -3.07 8.09 -7.59
CA TYR A 54 -3.10 8.42 -6.17
C TYR A 54 -1.96 9.36 -5.83
N ILE A 55 -2.29 10.48 -5.22
CA ILE A 55 -1.35 11.49 -4.74
C ILE A 55 -1.26 11.33 -3.23
N LYS A 56 -0.07 11.01 -2.70
CA LYS A 56 0.13 10.63 -1.30
C LYS A 56 1.32 11.37 -0.68
N PRO A 57 1.25 11.79 0.59
CA PRO A 57 2.41 12.37 1.27
C PRO A 57 3.57 11.38 1.27
N GLU A 58 4.80 11.86 1.01
CA GLU A 58 5.98 11.00 1.06
C GLU A 58 6.18 10.40 2.46
N ILE A 59 5.93 11.22 3.48
CA ILE A 59 5.91 10.84 4.89
C ILE A 59 4.49 11.06 5.42
N GLY A 60 3.88 9.99 5.92
CA GLY A 60 2.52 10.03 6.46
C GLY A 60 2.04 8.63 6.82
N THR A 61 0.95 8.56 7.58
CA THR A 61 0.37 7.31 8.09
C THR A 61 -1.14 7.29 7.89
N PHE A 62 -1.75 6.11 8.04
CA PHE A 62 -3.21 5.90 8.11
C PHE A 62 -4.03 6.32 6.88
N GLY A 63 -3.37 6.63 5.75
CA GLY A 63 -4.02 7.14 4.54
C GLY A 63 -4.40 8.62 4.63
N MET A 64 -3.92 9.34 5.64
CA MET A 64 -4.15 10.78 5.77
C MET A 64 -3.44 11.55 4.65
N GLY A 65 -4.15 12.52 4.06
CA GLY A 65 -3.65 13.32 2.94
C GLY A 65 -3.57 12.57 1.61
N VAL A 66 -4.06 11.33 1.52
CA VAL A 66 -4.16 10.64 0.22
C VAL A 66 -5.29 11.28 -0.58
N ILE A 67 -5.03 11.56 -1.85
CA ILE A 67 -5.95 12.14 -2.82
C ILE A 67 -6.02 11.18 -4.01
N LYS A 68 -7.22 10.82 -4.44
CA LYS A 68 -7.44 10.10 -5.70
C LYS A 68 -7.75 11.13 -6.76
N ALA A 69 -6.97 11.19 -7.83
CA ALA A 69 -7.20 12.06 -8.96
C ALA A 69 -7.54 11.25 -10.21
N GLU A 70 -8.47 11.75 -11.00
CA GLU A 70 -8.99 11.09 -12.19
C GLU A 70 -9.13 12.10 -13.34
N MET A 71 -8.93 11.61 -14.56
CA MET A 71 -9.22 12.31 -15.82
C MET A 71 -10.06 11.39 -16.69
N ASP A 72 -11.21 11.88 -17.16
CA ASP A 72 -12.08 11.12 -18.07
C ASP A 72 -11.59 11.22 -19.54
N ASN A 73 -12.38 10.67 -20.46
CA ASN A 73 -12.06 10.69 -21.90
C ASN A 73 -12.28 12.07 -22.55
N HIS A 74 -13.07 12.95 -21.92
CA HIS A 74 -13.35 14.31 -22.39
C HIS A 74 -12.42 15.35 -21.74
N HIS A 75 -11.36 14.90 -21.06
CA HIS A 75 -10.44 15.76 -20.31
C HIS A 75 -11.11 16.56 -19.19
N HIS A 76 -12.20 16.04 -18.62
CA HIS A 76 -12.66 16.51 -17.31
C HIS A 76 -11.84 15.87 -16.22
N PHE A 77 -11.54 16.66 -15.19
CA PHE A 77 -10.71 16.26 -14.07
C PHE A 77 -11.56 16.15 -12.81
N ALA A 78 -11.21 15.21 -11.94
CA ALA A 78 -11.76 15.14 -10.61
C ALA A 78 -10.69 14.76 -9.60
N TYR A 79 -10.85 15.21 -8.37
CA TYR A 79 -10.19 14.55 -7.26
C TYR A 79 -11.16 14.25 -6.13
N GLN A 80 -10.83 13.23 -5.36
CA GLN A 80 -11.49 12.92 -4.10
C GLN A 80 -10.45 12.92 -2.97
N ILE A 81 -10.76 13.64 -1.90
CA ILE A 81 -10.02 13.65 -0.65
C ILE A 81 -10.98 13.31 0.49
N HIS A 82 -10.64 12.33 1.31
CA HIS A 82 -11.57 11.75 2.29
C HIS A 82 -12.88 11.28 1.63
N GLN A 83 -13.97 12.01 1.85
CA GLN A 83 -15.31 11.75 1.29
C GLN A 83 -15.77 12.86 0.33
N LYS A 84 -14.97 13.92 0.14
CA LYS A 84 -15.31 15.06 -0.70
C LYS A 84 -14.74 14.84 -2.09
N ARG A 85 -15.58 14.94 -3.12
CA ARG A 85 -15.19 14.88 -4.53
C ARG A 85 -15.42 16.25 -5.16
N GLN A 86 -14.47 16.71 -5.96
CA GLN A 86 -14.55 17.95 -6.72
C GLN A 86 -14.20 17.67 -8.17
N THR A 87 -14.89 18.36 -9.08
CA THR A 87 -14.78 18.21 -10.54
C THR A 87 -14.39 19.52 -11.19
N PHE A 88 -13.69 19.44 -12.31
CA PHE A 88 -13.11 20.58 -13.00
C PHE A 88 -13.09 20.32 -14.51
N ASN A 89 -13.32 21.37 -15.29
CA ASN A 89 -13.34 21.28 -16.75
C ASN A 89 -11.98 21.61 -17.40
N SER A 90 -10.98 21.99 -16.60
CA SER A 90 -9.63 22.27 -17.08
C SER A 90 -8.56 21.77 -16.11
N PHE A 91 -7.39 21.45 -16.64
CA PHE A 91 -6.26 20.99 -15.83
C PHE A 91 -5.76 22.09 -14.90
N GLU A 92 -5.79 23.34 -15.33
CA GLU A 92 -5.29 24.51 -14.60
C GLU A 92 -6.14 24.77 -13.34
N SER A 93 -7.47 24.73 -13.47
CA SER A 93 -8.38 24.88 -12.32
C SER A 93 -8.29 23.71 -11.35
N PHE A 94 -8.21 22.48 -11.89
CA PHE A 94 -7.97 21.26 -11.13
C PHE A 94 -6.67 21.33 -10.33
N HIS A 95 -5.55 21.63 -11.00
CA HIS A 95 -4.23 21.68 -10.39
C HIS A 95 -4.17 22.76 -9.32
N ARG A 96 -4.66 23.97 -9.62
CA ARG A 96 -4.73 25.08 -8.66
C ARG A 96 -5.52 24.68 -7.41
N SER A 97 -6.67 24.02 -7.56
CA SER A 97 -7.44 23.55 -6.41
C SER A 97 -6.71 22.45 -5.63
N LEU A 98 -6.12 21.48 -6.33
CA LEU A 98 -5.45 20.34 -5.73
C LEU A 98 -4.21 20.74 -4.91
N THR A 99 -3.43 21.73 -5.37
CA THR A 99 -2.20 22.17 -4.68
C THR A 99 -2.47 22.78 -3.29
N HIS A 100 -3.67 23.29 -3.03
CA HIS A 100 -4.08 23.74 -1.69
C HIS A 100 -4.04 22.60 -0.65
N HIS A 101 -4.28 21.36 -1.09
CA HIS A 101 -4.22 20.17 -0.22
C HIS A 101 -2.80 19.61 -0.08
N VAL A 102 -1.98 19.77 -1.12
CA VAL A 102 -0.61 19.24 -1.18
C VAL A 102 0.36 20.13 -0.39
N LYS A 103 0.12 21.45 -0.30
CA LYS A 103 0.96 22.45 0.40
C LYS A 103 2.45 22.33 0.03
N HIS A 104 3.35 22.95 0.80
CA HIS A 104 4.81 22.84 0.63
C HIS A 104 5.40 21.50 1.13
N LYS A 105 4.61 20.42 1.16
CA LYS A 105 5.06 19.10 1.62
C LYS A 105 5.48 18.22 0.45
N SER A 106 6.42 17.30 0.68
CA SER A 106 6.75 16.30 -0.33
C SER A 106 5.61 15.30 -0.52
N TYR A 107 5.16 15.16 -1.76
CA TYR A 107 4.13 14.21 -2.19
C TYR A 107 4.65 13.36 -3.35
N LEU A 108 4.03 12.19 -3.50
CA LEU A 108 4.25 11.25 -4.58
C LEU A 108 2.97 11.09 -5.38
N ILE A 109 3.09 10.93 -6.69
CA ILE A 109 2.02 10.53 -7.60
C ILE A 109 2.28 9.06 -7.95
N GLN A 110 1.30 8.20 -7.76
CA GLN A 110 1.38 6.78 -8.05
C GLN A 110 0.26 6.39 -9.00
N ARG A 111 0.54 5.53 -9.98
CA ARG A 111 -0.48 4.93 -10.84
C ARG A 111 -1.62 4.36 -10.00
N GLY A 112 -2.85 4.72 -10.35
CA GLY A 112 -4.03 4.13 -9.76
C GLY A 112 -4.24 2.70 -10.25
N ILE A 113 -4.57 1.81 -9.32
CA ILE A 113 -4.94 0.42 -9.61
C ILE A 113 -6.45 0.27 -9.42
N HIS A 114 -7.12 -0.28 -10.43
CA HIS A 114 -8.55 -0.63 -10.33
C HIS A 114 -8.69 -1.92 -9.54
N LEU A 115 -8.71 -1.78 -8.21
CA LEU A 115 -8.77 -2.91 -7.28
C LEU A 115 -10.04 -3.74 -7.47
N LEU A 116 -9.91 -5.05 -7.22
CA LEU A 116 -11.05 -5.93 -6.99
C LEU A 116 -11.96 -5.37 -5.90
N GLN A 117 -13.23 -5.75 -6.00
CA GLN A 117 -14.27 -5.27 -5.10
C GLN A 117 -15.09 -6.43 -4.54
N HIS A 118 -15.55 -6.26 -3.30
CA HIS A 118 -16.51 -7.14 -2.67
C HIS A 118 -17.69 -6.28 -2.22
N ASN A 119 -18.90 -6.58 -2.68
CA ASN A 119 -20.11 -5.77 -2.44
C ASN A 119 -19.88 -4.28 -2.79
N ASN A 120 -19.38 -4.00 -3.99
CA ASN A 120 -19.07 -2.65 -4.50
C ASN A 120 -18.06 -1.84 -3.66
N ARG A 121 -17.28 -2.51 -2.82
CA ARG A 121 -16.25 -1.90 -1.98
C ARG A 121 -14.90 -2.49 -2.34
N ARG A 122 -13.95 -1.62 -2.69
CA ARG A 122 -12.55 -2.01 -2.89
C ARG A 122 -11.97 -2.63 -1.62
N PHE A 123 -11.06 -3.57 -1.80
CA PHE A 123 -10.27 -4.09 -0.71
C PHE A 123 -8.81 -4.22 -1.13
N ASP A 124 -7.94 -4.29 -0.14
CA ASP A 124 -6.57 -4.74 -0.30
C ASP A 124 -6.26 -5.83 0.73
N ILE A 125 -5.04 -6.36 0.67
CA ILE A 125 -4.57 -7.46 1.47
C ILE A 125 -3.31 -7.03 2.21
N ARG A 126 -3.31 -7.18 3.53
CA ARG A 126 -2.14 -7.01 4.39
C ARG A 126 -1.47 -8.37 4.56
N VAL A 127 -0.23 -8.48 4.11
CA VAL A 127 0.68 -9.58 4.43
C VAL A 127 1.63 -9.13 5.53
N MET A 128 1.62 -9.82 6.67
CA MET A 128 2.58 -9.63 7.76
C MET A 128 3.73 -10.62 7.59
N VAL A 129 4.95 -10.10 7.57
CA VAL A 129 6.17 -10.89 7.46
C VAL A 129 7.08 -10.55 8.63
N GLN A 130 7.57 -11.56 9.34
CA GLN A 130 8.36 -11.42 10.56
C GLN A 130 9.55 -12.39 10.52
N LEU A 131 10.64 -12.04 11.19
CA LEU A 131 11.68 -13.01 11.50
C LEU A 131 11.14 -14.02 12.51
N ASN A 132 11.35 -15.30 12.22
CA ASN A 132 11.04 -16.39 13.13
C ASN A 132 12.20 -16.62 14.13
N PRO A 133 12.04 -17.50 15.14
CA PRO A 133 13.10 -17.78 16.12
C PRO A 133 14.44 -18.24 15.52
N ARG A 134 14.42 -18.82 14.31
CA ARG A 134 15.61 -19.27 13.59
C ARG A 134 16.19 -18.17 12.68
N GLN A 135 15.79 -16.91 12.87
CA GLN A 135 16.21 -15.75 12.08
C GLN A 135 15.90 -15.87 10.58
N LYS A 136 14.85 -16.62 10.22
CA LYS A 136 14.36 -16.73 8.84
C LYS A 136 13.07 -15.91 8.67
N TRP A 137 12.97 -15.18 7.56
CA TRP A 137 11.77 -14.44 7.19
C TRP A 137 10.61 -15.39 6.90
N GLU A 138 9.46 -15.13 7.52
CA GLU A 138 8.24 -15.94 7.41
C GLU A 138 7.00 -15.05 7.31
N ALA A 139 6.08 -15.39 6.41
CA ALA A 139 4.75 -14.76 6.36
C ALA A 139 3.90 -15.34 7.51
N THR A 140 3.61 -14.51 8.50
CA THR A 140 2.94 -14.93 9.75
C THR A 140 1.45 -14.66 9.76
N GLY A 141 0.97 -13.77 8.88
CA GLY A 141 -0.44 -13.48 8.74
C GLY A 141 -0.81 -12.82 7.43
N VAL A 142 -2.02 -13.11 6.97
CA VAL A 142 -2.65 -12.49 5.80
C VAL A 142 -4.07 -12.09 6.15
N ILE A 143 -4.44 -10.84 5.86
CA ILE A 143 -5.78 -10.34 6.17
C ILE A 143 -6.25 -9.35 5.12
N GLY A 144 -7.50 -9.48 4.69
CA GLY A 144 -8.11 -8.53 3.79
C GLY A 144 -8.68 -7.32 4.53
N ARG A 145 -8.65 -6.14 3.90
CA ARG A 145 -9.21 -4.90 4.46
C ARG A 145 -10.23 -4.31 3.50
N LEU A 146 -11.51 -4.52 3.78
CA LEU A 146 -12.61 -4.00 2.99
C LEU A 146 -12.79 -2.51 3.23
N GLY A 147 -12.45 -1.69 2.25
CA GLY A 147 -12.48 -0.23 2.34
C GLY A 147 -13.87 0.31 2.67
N HIS A 148 -13.93 1.48 3.32
CA HIS A 148 -15.19 2.15 3.60
C HIS A 148 -15.85 2.61 2.28
N PRO A 149 -17.17 2.44 2.07
CA PRO A 149 -17.84 2.69 0.78
C PRO A 149 -17.62 4.11 0.26
N LYS A 150 -17.56 5.11 1.16
CA LYS A 150 -17.38 6.52 0.81
C LYS A 150 -15.91 7.00 0.74
N LYS A 151 -14.91 6.16 1.04
CA LYS A 151 -13.50 6.59 1.17
C LYS A 151 -12.60 5.93 0.13
N ILE A 152 -11.58 6.67 -0.32
CA ILE A 152 -10.62 6.24 -1.34
C ILE A 152 -9.53 5.25 -0.87
N VAL A 153 -9.37 5.12 0.44
CA VAL A 153 -8.36 4.27 1.08
C VAL A 153 -9.01 3.07 1.78
N THR A 154 -8.23 2.00 1.85
CA THR A 154 -8.53 0.69 2.48
C THR A 154 -7.81 0.52 3.82
N ASN A 155 -7.30 1.61 4.40
CA ASN A 155 -6.58 1.55 5.68
C ASN A 155 -7.54 1.28 6.85
N TYR A 156 -7.16 0.36 7.73
CA TYR A 156 -7.93 -0.02 8.92
C TYR A 156 -8.28 1.18 9.82
N HIS A 157 -7.31 2.03 10.14
CA HIS A 157 -7.54 3.24 10.95
C HIS A 157 -8.41 4.30 10.23
N SER A 158 -8.62 4.13 8.92
CA SER A 158 -9.56 4.93 8.13
C SER A 158 -10.94 4.28 7.99
N GLY A 159 -11.25 3.23 8.74
CA GLY A 159 -12.58 2.59 8.76
C GLY A 159 -12.74 1.43 7.77
N ALA A 160 -11.64 0.85 7.29
CA ALA A 160 -11.71 -0.41 6.55
C ALA A 160 -12.02 -1.57 7.52
N LYS A 161 -12.88 -2.50 7.10
CA LYS A 161 -13.27 -3.67 7.89
C LYS A 161 -12.31 -4.83 7.61
N PRO A 162 -11.59 -5.36 8.61
CA PRO A 162 -10.76 -6.55 8.43
C PRO A 162 -11.65 -7.77 8.18
N MET A 163 -11.29 -8.59 7.20
CA MET A 163 -12.04 -9.77 6.77
C MET A 163 -11.09 -10.89 6.36
N SER A 164 -11.61 -12.13 6.34
CA SER A 164 -10.86 -13.23 5.75
C SER A 164 -10.64 -12.96 4.26
N ILE A 165 -9.46 -13.30 3.77
CA ILE A 165 -9.14 -13.13 2.35
C ILE A 165 -10.02 -14.02 1.46
N HIS A 166 -10.32 -15.26 1.91
CA HIS A 166 -11.25 -16.17 1.25
C HIS A 166 -12.63 -15.53 1.03
N THR A 167 -13.19 -14.86 2.05
CA THR A 167 -14.49 -14.17 1.90
C THR A 167 -14.46 -13.08 0.84
N LEU A 168 -13.34 -12.37 0.69
CA LEU A 168 -13.21 -11.28 -0.27
C LEU A 168 -12.98 -11.79 -1.70
N LEU A 169 -12.30 -12.93 -1.86
CA LEU A 169 -11.93 -13.48 -3.16
C LEU A 169 -12.89 -14.55 -3.70
N LYS A 170 -13.77 -15.14 -2.88
CA LYS A 170 -14.68 -16.23 -3.29
C LYS A 170 -15.59 -15.91 -4.48
N SER A 171 -15.91 -14.63 -4.71
CA SER A 171 -16.72 -14.20 -5.85
C SER A 171 -15.91 -13.91 -7.11
N HIS A 172 -14.57 -14.05 -7.04
CA HIS A 172 -13.65 -13.71 -8.12
C HIS A 172 -12.97 -14.95 -8.70
N VAL A 173 -12.68 -15.95 -7.87
CA VAL A 173 -11.90 -17.15 -8.23
C VAL A 173 -12.27 -18.36 -7.38
N SER A 174 -11.86 -19.56 -7.81
CA SER A 174 -12.02 -20.81 -7.05
C SER A 174 -11.15 -20.84 -5.78
N ASP A 175 -11.53 -21.66 -4.80
CA ASP A 175 -10.80 -21.80 -3.54
C ASP A 175 -9.33 -22.25 -3.73
N ASN A 176 -9.07 -23.13 -4.70
CA ASN A 176 -7.69 -23.52 -5.05
C ASN A 176 -6.88 -22.31 -5.52
N ARG A 177 -7.45 -21.48 -6.39
CA ARG A 177 -6.77 -20.27 -6.88
C ARG A 177 -6.60 -19.21 -5.78
N ILE A 178 -7.53 -19.13 -4.84
CA ILE A 178 -7.36 -18.27 -3.63
C ILE A 178 -6.12 -18.71 -2.85
N ASN A 179 -5.96 -20.01 -2.63
CA ASN A 179 -4.81 -20.54 -1.90
C ASN A 179 -3.49 -20.28 -2.64
N GLU A 180 -3.47 -20.43 -3.96
CA GLU A 180 -2.31 -20.07 -4.79
C GLU A 180 -1.96 -18.58 -4.68
N LEU A 181 -2.95 -17.69 -4.82
CA LEU A 181 -2.74 -16.23 -4.68
C LEU A 181 -2.17 -15.88 -3.30
N ILE A 182 -2.67 -16.50 -2.23
CA ILE A 182 -2.14 -16.31 -0.87
C ILE A 182 -0.66 -16.72 -0.82
N GLN A 183 -0.30 -17.87 -1.41
CA GLN A 183 1.09 -18.32 -1.46
C GLN A 183 1.97 -17.36 -2.28
N GLU A 184 1.51 -16.90 -3.44
CA GLU A 184 2.21 -15.92 -4.28
C GLU A 184 2.47 -14.62 -3.51
N MET A 185 1.45 -14.07 -2.83
CA MET A 185 1.59 -12.86 -2.02
C MET A 185 2.48 -13.05 -0.78
N ASN A 186 2.45 -14.22 -0.16
CA ASN A 186 3.34 -14.56 0.95
C ASN A 186 4.80 -14.62 0.49
N ARG A 187 5.07 -15.26 -0.66
CA ARG A 187 6.42 -15.29 -1.26
C ARG A 187 6.89 -13.88 -1.61
N LEU A 188 6.05 -13.08 -2.27
CA LEU A 188 6.35 -11.69 -2.59
C LEU A 188 6.68 -10.87 -1.32
N GLY A 189 5.90 -11.04 -0.25
CA GLY A 189 6.16 -10.39 1.04
C GLY A 189 7.52 -10.79 1.64
N ILE A 190 7.86 -12.09 1.61
CA ILE A 190 9.14 -12.59 2.10
C ILE A 190 10.31 -12.02 1.28
N ASP A 191 10.18 -11.97 -0.04
CA ASP A 191 11.22 -11.44 -0.92
C ASP A 191 11.43 -9.93 -0.72
N ILE A 192 10.35 -9.18 -0.51
CA ILE A 192 10.41 -7.77 -0.10
C ILE A 192 11.16 -7.63 1.23
N ALA A 193 10.85 -8.44 2.24
CA ALA A 193 11.50 -8.38 3.55
C ALA A 193 13.01 -8.65 3.45
N ARG A 194 13.39 -9.72 2.74
CA ARG A 194 14.80 -10.07 2.46
C ARG A 194 15.53 -8.97 1.71
N HIS A 195 14.90 -8.37 0.70
CA HIS A 195 15.52 -7.32 -0.08
C HIS A 195 15.70 -6.04 0.73
N MET A 196 14.68 -5.63 1.50
CA MET A 196 14.75 -4.47 2.37
C MET A 196 15.76 -4.65 3.50
N SER A 197 15.90 -5.86 4.07
CA SER A 197 16.82 -6.12 5.18
C SER A 197 18.30 -5.96 4.79
N LYS A 198 18.64 -6.06 3.50
CA LYS A 198 20.00 -5.76 3.00
C LYS A 198 20.41 -4.32 3.29
N LYS A 199 19.46 -3.37 3.24
CA LYS A 199 19.70 -1.94 3.52
C LYS A 199 19.28 -1.53 4.93
N TYR A 200 18.25 -2.18 5.48
CA TYR A 200 17.74 -1.92 6.82
C TYR A 200 18.02 -3.13 7.72
N THR A 201 19.26 -3.28 8.18
CA THR A 201 19.74 -4.47 8.90
C THR A 201 19.03 -4.74 10.23
N ARG A 202 18.39 -3.72 10.82
CA ARG A 202 17.60 -3.83 12.06
C ARG A 202 16.12 -4.21 11.81
N LEU A 203 15.72 -4.43 10.56
CA LEU A 203 14.36 -4.78 10.20
C LEU A 203 14.05 -6.21 10.65
N LYS A 204 13.03 -6.36 11.51
CA LYS A 204 12.57 -7.66 12.00
C LYS A 204 11.14 -8.02 11.57
N SER A 205 10.39 -7.03 11.09
CA SER A 205 9.03 -7.22 10.61
C SER A 205 8.66 -6.18 9.55
N ILE A 206 7.78 -6.59 8.62
CA ILE A 206 7.11 -5.70 7.67
C ILE A 206 5.65 -6.08 7.49
N GLY A 207 4.83 -5.10 7.16
CA GLY A 207 3.48 -5.29 6.64
C GLY A 207 3.43 -4.78 5.21
N VAL A 208 3.15 -5.68 4.26
CA VAL A 208 3.00 -5.34 2.85
C VAL A 208 1.51 -5.19 2.55
N ASP A 209 1.13 -4.04 2.03
CA ASP A 209 -0.23 -3.74 1.59
C ASP A 209 -0.30 -3.99 0.08
N ILE A 210 -1.06 -5.01 -0.32
CA ILE A 210 -1.15 -5.52 -1.69
C ILE A 210 -2.57 -5.35 -2.21
N GLY A 211 -2.69 -4.73 -3.38
CA GLY A 211 -3.94 -4.70 -4.15
C GLY A 211 -3.95 -5.77 -5.24
N LEU A 212 -5.11 -6.28 -5.60
CA LEU A 212 -5.31 -7.11 -6.79
C LEU A 212 -6.15 -6.34 -7.79
N ASP A 213 -5.72 -6.31 -9.05
CA ASP A 213 -6.56 -5.81 -10.14
C ASP A 213 -7.45 -6.93 -10.73
N ARG A 214 -8.21 -6.60 -11.78
CA ARG A 214 -9.11 -7.56 -12.46
C ARG A 214 -8.38 -8.73 -13.12
N SER A 215 -7.10 -8.57 -13.43
CA SER A 215 -6.23 -9.63 -13.96
C SER A 215 -5.57 -10.43 -12.84
N LEU A 216 -5.96 -10.22 -11.58
CA LEU A 216 -5.40 -10.84 -10.39
C LEU A 216 -3.91 -10.53 -10.18
N THR A 217 -3.38 -9.48 -10.80
CA THR A 217 -1.98 -9.09 -10.62
C THR A 217 -1.80 -8.47 -9.23
N PRO A 218 -0.83 -8.93 -8.43
CA PRO A 218 -0.53 -8.31 -7.14
C PRO A 218 0.24 -7.00 -7.34
N TRP A 219 -0.28 -5.92 -6.78
CA TRP A 219 0.32 -4.59 -6.81
C TRP A 219 0.71 -4.15 -5.40
N ILE A 220 1.98 -3.79 -5.20
CA ILE A 220 2.51 -3.31 -3.92
C ILE A 220 2.06 -1.85 -3.73
N ILE A 221 1.07 -1.63 -2.89
CA ILE A 221 0.52 -0.31 -2.57
C ILE A 221 1.45 0.43 -1.59
N GLU A 222 1.85 -0.26 -0.51
CA GLU A 222 2.74 0.26 0.51
C GLU A 222 3.48 -0.86 1.26
N VAL A 223 4.73 -0.59 1.67
CA VAL A 223 5.46 -1.43 2.63
C VAL A 223 5.65 -0.68 3.94
N ASN A 224 5.11 -1.25 5.02
CA ASN A 224 5.15 -0.71 6.37
C ASN A 224 6.22 -1.44 7.18
N ALA A 225 7.26 -0.74 7.61
CA ALA A 225 8.38 -1.34 8.31
C ALA A 225 8.25 -1.31 9.86
N LYS A 226 7.09 -0.82 10.34
CA LYS A 226 6.59 -0.97 11.71
C LYS A 226 5.09 -1.26 11.63
N PRO A 227 4.70 -2.45 11.13
CA PRO A 227 3.30 -2.78 10.91
C PRO A 227 2.56 -2.98 12.25
N ASP A 228 1.27 -2.63 12.28
CA ASP A 228 0.39 -2.95 13.41
C ASP A 228 0.06 -4.47 13.41
N PRO A 229 0.46 -5.22 14.45
CA PRO A 229 0.14 -6.65 14.57
C PRO A 229 -1.28 -6.90 15.12
N TYR A 230 -1.94 -5.91 15.70
CA TYR A 230 -3.22 -6.10 16.39
C TYR A 230 -4.42 -6.18 15.45
N ILE A 231 -4.27 -5.77 14.18
CA ILE A 231 -5.32 -5.89 13.15
C ILE A 231 -5.83 -7.33 13.00
N PHE A 232 -4.97 -8.33 13.20
CA PHE A 232 -5.35 -9.75 13.10
C PHE A 232 -6.30 -10.20 14.22
N ASN A 233 -6.35 -9.48 15.34
CA ASN A 233 -7.32 -9.75 16.40
C ASN A 233 -8.77 -9.46 15.97
N GLN A 234 -8.99 -8.82 14.83
CA GLN A 234 -10.34 -8.56 14.32
C GLN A 234 -10.95 -9.79 13.64
N LEU A 235 -10.15 -10.83 13.37
CA LEU A 235 -10.65 -12.10 12.85
C LEU A 235 -11.27 -12.95 13.97
N LYS A 236 -12.27 -13.76 13.61
CA LYS A 236 -12.90 -14.72 14.52
C LYS A 236 -11.91 -15.80 14.95
N ASP A 237 -11.25 -16.44 13.98
CA ASP A 237 -10.15 -17.36 14.24
C ASP A 237 -8.91 -16.60 14.74
N LYS A 238 -8.48 -16.94 15.95
CA LYS A 238 -7.34 -16.30 16.63
C LYS A 238 -6.01 -16.99 16.36
N THR A 239 -5.97 -18.08 15.61
CA THR A 239 -4.75 -18.86 15.33
C THR A 239 -3.67 -17.98 14.70
N MET A 240 -4.04 -17.22 13.67
CA MET A 240 -3.15 -16.27 13.00
C MET A 240 -2.70 -15.14 13.94
N TYR A 241 -3.63 -14.54 14.68
CA TYR A 241 -3.31 -13.47 15.64
C TYR A 241 -2.31 -13.92 16.71
N ARG A 242 -2.52 -15.10 17.31
CA ARG A 242 -1.60 -15.69 18.30
C ARG A 242 -0.20 -15.89 17.71
N LYS A 243 -0.10 -16.39 16.48
CA LYS A 243 1.19 -16.56 15.77
C LYS A 243 1.88 -15.21 15.55
N VAL A 244 1.17 -14.22 15.01
CA VAL A 244 1.71 -12.87 14.74
C VAL A 244 2.22 -12.21 16.03
N ILE A 245 1.45 -12.27 17.11
CA ILE A 245 1.85 -11.67 18.40
C ILE A 245 3.00 -12.40 19.05
N ARG A 246 3.06 -13.74 18.95
CA ARG A 246 4.21 -14.51 19.45
C ARG A 246 5.50 -14.06 18.78
N TYR A 247 5.49 -13.88 17.46
CA TYR A 247 6.66 -13.42 16.71
C TYR A 247 6.94 -11.94 16.98
N ASP A 248 5.91 -11.10 17.17
CA ASP A 248 6.09 -9.68 17.49
C ASP A 248 6.82 -9.50 18.83
N ARG A 249 6.38 -10.21 19.87
CA ARG A 249 7.02 -10.19 21.20
C ARG A 249 8.47 -10.63 21.17
N GLN A 250 8.80 -11.66 20.39
CA GLN A 250 10.18 -12.14 20.23
C GLN A 250 11.07 -11.18 19.45
N ASN A 251 10.48 -10.36 18.57
CA ASN A 251 11.22 -9.41 17.75
C ASN A 251 11.38 -8.04 18.43
N LYS A 252 10.69 -7.77 19.54
CA LYS A 252 10.93 -6.56 20.33
C LYS A 252 12.38 -6.57 20.86
N PRO A 253 13.03 -5.39 20.91
CA PRO A 253 14.34 -5.26 21.52
C PRO A 253 14.30 -5.62 23.01
#